data_AF-A0A9N8DRJ3-F1
#
_entry.id   AF-A0A9N8DRJ3-F1
#
_cell.length_a   1.000
_cell.length_b   1.000
_cell.length_c   1.000
_cell.angle_alpha   90.00
_cell.angle_beta   90.00
_cell.angle_gamma   90.00
#
_symmetry.space_group_name_H-M   'P 1'
#
loop_
_entity.id
_entity.type
_entity.pdbx_description
1 polymer ?
#
loop_
_entity_poly.entity_id
_entity_poly.type
_entity_poly.pdbx_seq_one_letter_code
_entity_poly.pdbx_strand_id
1 'polypeptide(L)'
;MTQRRRDPITDASSRSGSSSASSSMSSLPDPGQSPSRGRSRRKRRSTNGRRHNNNDHEEPFWWTFAKVGGYLLIFCATCYILLLQRRLSSSAAQEESFLRHETLQGNNNHNNNQGGLPHRPKSNPPPLLVPSIGVYEQELARQDTFGIAYQYLLPQNYSIETASQKKANKKLSGFAKESALLLQQFTTLVGGEEEARAILQRSLLSQAPSSSQNKEGAPRNLATRLQHILHQKDGAFQVVILGSTAAAGSGVLHNQSYASVLQNNMEPIFQSVGIRWNVTNLAIEDTAEFPTIWCLDHFISTIQFPDVIIWDYGYTSTADSLEAFLRNVVAAATQHNRPLPFLIFRDNKHPTYNDQRDSLLQTYVDHNVLMEPVLVHADRAAAPYFRMNREHLPVAFQGWRSHATLPGDARLTVPHHGMIGWLLSMHLLSALELVVASPQTGILPASKHSSHCSKLATSLCHSKDHSTKLDV
;
A
#
# COMPACT_ATOMS: atom_id res chain seq x y z
N MET A 1 36.43 -42.68 -2.04
CA MET A 1 35.62 -43.67 -2.79
C MET A 1 34.31 -43.89 -2.06
N THR A 2 33.18 -43.52 -2.65
CA THR A 2 31.83 -43.97 -2.23
C THR A 2 30.83 -43.59 -3.32
N GLN A 3 30.23 -44.58 -4.00
CA GLN A 3 29.25 -44.33 -5.06
C GLN A 3 27.86 -44.11 -4.45
N ARG A 4 27.13 -43.08 -4.90
CA ARG A 4 25.68 -43.02 -4.71
C ARG A 4 25.00 -43.74 -5.88
N ARG A 5 24.23 -44.79 -5.59
CA ARG A 5 23.25 -45.32 -6.54
C ARG A 5 22.18 -44.27 -6.85
N ARG A 6 21.61 -44.35 -8.04
CA ARG A 6 20.27 -43.85 -8.36
C ARG A 6 19.42 -45.07 -8.65
N ASP A 7 18.25 -45.17 -8.03
CA ASP A 7 17.24 -46.17 -8.39
C ASP A 7 16.17 -45.49 -9.27
N PRO A 8 15.64 -46.16 -10.31
CA PRO A 8 14.66 -45.57 -11.23
C PRO A 8 13.23 -45.69 -10.71
N ILE A 9 12.37 -44.74 -11.08
CA ILE A 9 10.91 -44.89 -11.00
C ILE A 9 10.42 -45.24 -12.41
N THR A 10 9.60 -46.29 -12.51
CA THR A 10 9.08 -46.84 -13.76
C THR A 10 7.66 -46.39 -14.04
N ASP A 11 7.37 -46.04 -15.30
CA ASP A 11 5.99 -45.89 -15.80
C ASP A 11 5.21 -47.21 -15.74
N ALA A 12 3.89 -47.11 -15.49
CA ALA A 12 2.94 -48.18 -15.72
C ALA A 12 1.60 -47.59 -16.21
N SER A 13 1.10 -48.06 -17.35
CA SER A 13 -0.05 -47.49 -18.06
C SER A 13 -1.30 -48.36 -17.98
N SER A 14 -2.49 -47.74 -17.94
CA SER A 14 -3.84 -48.27 -18.29
C SER A 14 -4.95 -47.36 -17.71
N ARG A 15 -6.19 -47.30 -18.21
CA ARG A 15 -6.77 -47.79 -19.48
C ARG A 15 -8.01 -46.95 -19.88
N SER A 16 -8.18 -46.78 -21.19
CA SER A 16 -9.44 -46.70 -21.97
C SER A 16 -10.81 -46.58 -21.27
N GLY A 17 -11.60 -45.59 -21.70
CA GLY A 17 -13.07 -45.58 -21.57
C GLY A 17 -13.69 -44.67 -22.63
N SER A 18 -14.54 -45.20 -23.53
CA SER A 18 -15.01 -44.47 -24.72
C SER A 18 -16.47 -44.79 -25.10
N SER A 19 -17.31 -43.75 -25.14
CA SER A 19 -18.62 -43.73 -25.83
C SER A 19 -19.04 -42.26 -26.02
N SER A 20 -19.29 -41.68 -27.20
CA SER A 20 -19.99 -42.12 -28.42
C SER A 20 -21.53 -42.12 -28.30
N ALA A 21 -22.14 -40.97 -28.61
CA ALA A 21 -23.54 -40.84 -28.99
C ALA A 21 -23.65 -39.73 -30.05
N SER A 22 -24.44 -39.92 -31.10
CA SER A 22 -24.40 -39.09 -32.31
C SER A 22 -25.74 -38.98 -33.02
N SER A 23 -26.24 -37.75 -33.22
CA SER A 23 -27.33 -37.41 -34.15
C SER A 23 -27.58 -35.89 -34.21
N SER A 24 -28.08 -35.24 -35.27
CA SER A 24 -27.74 -35.26 -36.71
C SER A 24 -28.86 -34.53 -37.49
N MET A 25 -28.55 -33.41 -38.17
CA MET A 25 -29.40 -32.73 -39.17
C MET A 25 -30.74 -32.15 -38.62
N SER A 26 -31.42 -31.13 -39.18
CA SER A 26 -31.14 -30.07 -40.20
C SER A 26 -31.93 -28.79 -39.77
N SER A 27 -32.27 -27.74 -40.53
CA SER A 27 -32.24 -27.42 -41.98
C SER A 27 -32.26 -25.89 -42.23
N LEU A 28 -32.13 -25.49 -43.49
CA LEU A 28 -32.50 -24.18 -44.09
C LEU A 28 -33.70 -24.39 -45.06
N PRO A 29 -34.34 -23.37 -45.69
CA PRO A 29 -33.99 -21.94 -45.85
C PRO A 29 -35.07 -21.00 -45.22
N ASP A 30 -35.52 -19.81 -45.68
CA ASP A 30 -35.40 -18.99 -46.91
C ASP A 30 -35.65 -17.47 -46.59
N PRO A 31 -35.46 -16.49 -47.53
CA PRO A 31 -35.38 -15.06 -47.18
C PRO A 31 -36.68 -14.23 -47.41
N GLY A 32 -36.75 -13.02 -46.82
CA GLY A 32 -37.94 -12.15 -46.91
C GLY A 32 -37.75 -10.65 -46.60
N GLN A 33 -37.14 -9.91 -47.55
CA GLN A 33 -37.36 -8.49 -47.89
C GLN A 33 -37.25 -7.33 -46.83
N SER A 34 -36.35 -6.40 -47.17
CA SER A 34 -36.20 -4.96 -46.83
C SER A 34 -37.49 -4.11 -47.13
N PRO A 35 -37.59 -2.76 -46.90
CA PRO A 35 -36.49 -1.79 -46.76
C PRO A 35 -36.66 -0.47 -45.92
N SER A 36 -35.58 0.33 -45.94
CA SER A 36 -35.54 1.80 -45.78
C SER A 36 -35.60 2.36 -44.33
N ARG A 37 -35.13 3.59 -44.02
CA ARG A 37 -34.50 4.68 -44.81
C ARG A 37 -33.64 5.56 -43.87
N GLY A 38 -32.73 6.42 -44.38
CA GLY A 38 -32.26 7.59 -43.62
C GLY A 38 -30.77 7.75 -43.22
N ARG A 39 -29.78 7.25 -43.99
CA ARG A 39 -28.35 7.58 -43.73
C ARG A 39 -28.01 9.03 -44.13
N SER A 40 -27.89 9.92 -43.15
CA SER A 40 -27.40 11.30 -43.34
C SER A 40 -25.94 11.33 -43.81
N ARG A 41 -25.69 11.86 -45.02
CA ARG A 41 -24.40 11.77 -45.73
C ARG A 41 -23.49 12.98 -45.45
N ARG A 42 -23.17 13.24 -44.17
CA ARG A 42 -22.34 14.39 -43.76
C ARG A 42 -20.90 14.25 -44.28
N LYS A 43 -20.57 14.96 -45.37
CA LYS A 43 -19.19 15.10 -45.90
C LYS A 43 -18.26 15.72 -44.85
N ARG A 44 -17.58 14.92 -44.03
CA ARG A 44 -16.33 15.35 -43.40
C ARG A 44 -15.27 15.43 -44.50
N ARG A 45 -14.65 16.59 -44.69
CA ARG A 45 -13.46 16.73 -45.54
C ARG A 45 -12.35 15.90 -44.89
N SER A 46 -11.89 14.84 -45.56
CA SER A 46 -10.63 14.20 -45.18
C SER A 46 -9.49 15.13 -45.57
N THR A 47 -8.99 15.91 -44.61
CA THR A 47 -7.67 16.52 -44.73
C THR A 47 -6.65 15.40 -44.64
N ASN A 48 -6.26 14.86 -45.81
CA ASN A 48 -5.18 13.87 -45.93
C ASN A 48 -3.84 14.54 -45.58
N GLY A 49 -3.62 14.76 -44.29
CA GLY A 49 -2.28 14.96 -43.76
C GLY A 49 -1.50 13.68 -44.00
N ARG A 50 -0.63 13.69 -45.02
CA ARG A 50 0.43 12.69 -45.18
C ARG A 50 1.30 12.76 -43.93
N ARG A 51 1.00 11.93 -42.92
CA ARG A 51 2.02 11.56 -41.93
C ARG A 51 3.11 10.84 -42.70
N HIS A 52 4.26 11.50 -42.84
CA HIS A 52 5.45 10.89 -43.40
C HIS A 52 5.86 9.79 -42.44
N ASN A 53 5.73 8.53 -42.88
CA ASN A 53 5.83 7.38 -41.99
C ASN A 53 7.30 6.99 -41.83
N ASN A 54 8.07 7.82 -41.11
CA ASN A 54 9.52 7.70 -40.92
C ASN A 54 9.94 6.53 -40.00
N ASN A 55 9.28 5.37 -40.14
CA ASN A 55 9.61 4.15 -39.41
C ASN A 55 10.82 3.41 -40.01
N ASP A 56 11.31 3.83 -41.18
CA ASP A 56 12.48 3.25 -41.87
C ASP A 56 13.81 3.42 -41.11
N HIS A 57 13.78 4.05 -39.93
CA HIS A 57 14.95 4.34 -39.07
C HIS A 57 14.75 3.89 -37.60
N GLU A 58 13.76 3.03 -37.29
CA GLU A 58 13.72 2.39 -35.97
C GLU A 58 14.93 1.44 -35.81
N GLU A 59 15.86 1.81 -34.93
CA GLU A 59 17.11 1.08 -34.71
C GLU A 59 16.81 -0.34 -34.19
N PRO A 60 17.30 -1.40 -34.86
CA PRO A 60 16.82 -2.75 -34.59
C PRO A 60 17.23 -3.21 -33.19
N PHE A 61 16.29 -3.82 -32.45
CA PHE A 61 16.41 -4.14 -31.02
C PHE A 61 17.76 -4.72 -30.57
N TRP A 62 18.37 -5.61 -31.37
CA TRP A 62 19.66 -6.23 -31.06
C TRP A 62 20.82 -5.22 -30.96
N TRP A 63 20.75 -4.11 -31.69
CA TRP A 63 21.73 -3.03 -31.67
C TRP A 63 21.55 -2.13 -30.44
N THR A 64 20.30 -1.83 -30.06
CA THR A 64 19.98 -1.16 -28.78
C THR A 64 20.41 -2.02 -27.59
N PHE A 65 20.16 -3.34 -27.64
CA PHE A 65 20.62 -4.30 -26.64
C PHE A 65 22.16 -4.35 -26.57
N ALA A 66 22.85 -4.37 -27.72
CA ALA A 66 24.32 -4.35 -27.77
C ALA A 66 24.90 -3.04 -27.21
N LYS A 67 24.30 -1.87 -27.48
CA LYS A 67 24.67 -0.59 -26.86
C LYS A 67 24.54 -0.66 -25.34
N VAL A 68 23.36 -1.03 -24.83
CA VAL A 68 23.09 -1.08 -23.38
C VAL A 68 24.01 -2.09 -22.68
N GLY A 69 24.19 -3.29 -23.25
CA GLY A 69 25.12 -4.29 -22.73
C GLY A 69 26.58 -3.82 -22.74
N GLY A 70 27.00 -3.10 -23.79
CA GLY A 70 28.33 -2.49 -23.88
C GLY A 70 28.57 -1.43 -22.81
N TYR A 71 27.63 -0.50 -22.62
CA TYR A 71 27.72 0.52 -21.56
C TYR A 71 27.72 -0.12 -20.16
N LEU A 72 26.88 -1.14 -19.94
CA LEU A 72 26.84 -1.86 -18.65
C LEU A 72 28.16 -2.59 -18.37
N LEU A 73 28.75 -3.24 -19.38
CA LEU A 73 30.04 -3.93 -19.27
C LEU A 73 31.18 -2.94 -18.96
N ILE A 74 31.22 -1.79 -19.65
CA ILE A 74 32.19 -0.72 -19.38
C ILE A 74 32.03 -0.21 -17.95
N PHE A 75 30.80 0.08 -17.51
CA PHE A 75 30.51 0.54 -16.15
C PHE A 75 30.96 -0.48 -15.09
N CYS A 76 30.60 -1.76 -15.25
CA CYS A 76 31.02 -2.83 -14.36
C CYS A 76 32.55 -3.00 -14.32
N ALA A 77 33.23 -2.88 -15.46
CA ALA A 77 34.70 -2.92 -15.53
C ALA A 77 35.33 -1.72 -14.81
N THR A 78 34.81 -0.51 -14.99
CA THR A 78 35.27 0.69 -14.27
C THR A 78 35.07 0.54 -12.75
N CYS A 79 33.90 0.10 -12.29
CA CYS A 79 33.64 -0.16 -10.87
C CYS A 79 34.57 -1.25 -10.31
N TYR A 80 34.84 -2.32 -11.07
CA TYR A 80 35.78 -3.36 -10.66
C TYR A 80 37.23 -2.82 -10.53
N ILE A 81 37.69 -2.01 -11.49
CA ILE A 81 39.01 -1.37 -11.44
C ILE A 81 39.14 -0.44 -10.22
N LEU A 82 38.11 0.37 -9.92
CA LEU A 82 38.09 1.24 -8.75
C LEU A 82 38.11 0.45 -7.43
N LEU A 83 37.40 -0.67 -7.35
CA LEU A 83 37.45 -1.58 -6.19
C LEU A 83 38.83 -2.26 -6.05
N LEU A 84 39.47 -2.62 -7.17
CA LEU A 84 40.81 -3.20 -7.19
C LEU A 84 41.87 -2.19 -6.72
N GLN A 85 41.82 -0.95 -7.25
CA GLN A 85 42.65 0.16 -6.80
C GLN A 85 42.47 0.43 -5.31
N ARG A 86 41.22 0.51 -4.82
CA ARG A 86 40.93 0.72 -3.39
C ARG A 86 41.53 -0.38 -2.52
N ARG A 87 41.50 -1.66 -2.95
CA ARG A 87 42.16 -2.76 -2.23
C ARG A 87 43.69 -2.57 -2.18
N LEU A 88 44.33 -2.27 -3.32
CA LEU A 88 45.78 -2.07 -3.41
C LEU A 88 46.25 -0.87 -2.55
N SER A 89 45.53 0.25 -2.57
CA SER A 89 45.82 1.39 -1.70
C SER A 89 45.61 1.06 -0.21
N SER A 90 44.61 0.22 0.12
CA SER A 90 44.36 -0.15 1.51
C SER A 90 45.44 -1.06 2.11
N SER A 91 46.03 -1.98 1.33
CA SER A 91 47.12 -2.83 1.84
C SER A 91 48.38 -2.03 2.16
N ALA A 92 48.75 -1.07 1.29
CA ALA A 92 49.92 -0.21 1.53
C ALA A 92 49.76 0.66 2.80
N ALA A 93 48.57 1.24 3.02
CA ALA A 93 48.27 2.00 4.24
C ALA A 93 48.23 1.12 5.51
N GLN A 94 47.86 -0.15 5.37
CA GLN A 94 47.83 -1.10 6.49
C GLN A 94 49.24 -1.58 6.88
N GLU A 95 50.16 -1.70 5.92
CA GLU A 95 51.57 -2.03 6.16
C GLU A 95 52.31 -0.87 6.87
N GLU A 96 52.12 0.38 6.43
CA GLU A 96 52.73 1.54 7.09
C GLU A 96 52.22 1.76 8.52
N SER A 97 50.93 1.50 8.77
CA SER A 97 50.34 1.61 10.11
C SER A 97 50.73 0.46 11.04
N PHE A 98 51.01 -0.73 10.52
CA PHE A 98 51.58 -1.84 11.32
C PHE A 98 52.99 -1.50 11.83
N LEU A 99 53.87 -1.01 10.95
CA LEU A 99 55.24 -0.61 11.29
C LEU A 99 55.30 0.54 12.31
N ARG A 100 54.33 1.48 12.26
CA ARG A 100 54.17 2.54 13.29
C ARG A 100 53.64 2.03 14.63
N HIS A 101 52.97 0.87 14.68
CA HIS A 101 52.45 0.31 15.93
C HIS A 101 53.50 -0.51 16.69
N GLU A 102 54.36 -1.28 16.01
CA GLU A 102 55.49 -1.97 16.66
C GLU A 102 56.46 -0.99 17.34
N THR A 103 56.73 0.15 16.69
CA THR A 103 57.59 1.21 17.25
C THR A 103 57.00 1.95 18.45
N LEU A 104 55.70 1.80 18.75
CA LEU A 104 55.04 2.45 19.89
C LEU A 104 54.63 1.49 21.02
N GLN A 105 54.47 0.18 20.76
CA GLN A 105 54.14 -0.78 21.82
C GLN A 105 55.32 -1.15 22.74
N GLY A 106 56.57 -0.90 22.32
CA GLY A 106 57.76 -1.29 23.09
C GLY A 106 57.98 -0.59 24.44
N ASN A 107 57.20 0.46 24.80
CA ASN A 107 57.58 1.39 25.88
C ASN A 107 56.51 1.63 26.98
N ASN A 108 55.32 0.98 26.92
CA ASN A 108 54.20 1.24 27.85
C ASN A 108 53.86 0.05 28.76
N ASN A 109 54.87 -0.69 29.22
CA ASN A 109 54.69 -1.89 30.04
C ASN A 109 55.07 -1.69 31.52
N HIS A 110 54.51 -0.64 32.16
CA HIS A 110 54.53 -0.47 33.62
C HIS A 110 53.28 0.27 34.12
N ASN A 111 52.86 -0.06 35.35
CA ASN A 111 51.73 0.50 36.10
C ASN A 111 50.35 0.45 35.44
N ASN A 112 49.52 -0.49 35.92
CA ASN A 112 48.29 -0.07 36.58
C ASN A 112 47.86 -1.10 37.65
N ASN A 113 47.71 -0.64 38.88
CA ASN A 113 47.33 -1.46 40.02
C ASN A 113 45.82 -1.36 40.30
N GLN A 114 45.25 -2.50 40.69
CA GLN A 114 44.10 -2.67 41.60
C GLN A 114 43.09 -1.52 41.77
N GLY A 115 41.88 -1.71 41.25
CA GLY A 115 40.71 -0.86 41.52
C GLY A 115 39.40 -1.66 41.57
N GLY A 116 39.19 -2.43 42.64
CA GLY A 116 38.02 -3.30 42.78
C GLY A 116 36.73 -2.55 43.09
N LEU A 117 35.76 -2.57 42.17
CA LEU A 117 34.41 -2.04 42.41
C LEU A 117 33.51 -3.09 43.09
N PRO A 118 32.71 -2.72 44.11
CA PRO A 118 31.90 -3.67 44.86
C PRO A 118 30.68 -4.17 44.08
N HIS A 119 30.38 -5.47 44.19
CA HIS A 119 29.19 -6.08 43.61
C HIS A 119 27.90 -5.49 44.22
N ARG A 120 27.17 -4.68 43.45
CA ARG A 120 25.81 -4.27 43.79
C ARG A 120 24.84 -5.45 43.60
N PRO A 121 24.07 -5.87 44.62
CA PRO A 121 23.18 -7.03 44.49
C PRO A 121 22.05 -6.76 43.49
N LYS A 122 21.75 -7.76 42.65
CA LYS A 122 20.62 -7.73 41.71
C LYS A 122 19.30 -7.95 42.46
N SER A 123 18.73 -6.87 43.01
CA SER A 123 17.31 -6.87 43.39
C SER A 123 16.47 -7.02 42.13
N ASN A 124 15.71 -8.11 42.01
CA ASN A 124 14.69 -8.22 40.96
C ASN A 124 13.67 -7.08 41.16
N PRO A 125 13.41 -6.23 40.16
CA PRO A 125 12.35 -5.24 40.28
C PRO A 125 11.00 -5.96 40.47
N PRO A 126 10.07 -5.41 41.26
CA PRO A 126 8.73 -5.96 41.34
C PRO A 126 8.10 -5.97 39.94
N PRO A 127 7.19 -6.93 39.64
CA PRO A 127 6.50 -6.94 38.36
C PRO A 127 5.76 -5.61 38.20
N LEU A 128 6.17 -4.82 37.20
CA LEU A 128 5.49 -3.59 36.87
C LEU A 128 4.07 -3.95 36.43
N LEU A 129 3.10 -3.63 37.29
CA LEU A 129 1.71 -3.48 36.89
C LEU A 129 1.69 -2.43 35.78
N VAL A 130 1.70 -2.89 34.54
CA VAL A 130 1.49 -2.05 33.37
C VAL A 130 0.11 -1.43 33.58
N PRO A 131 0.00 -0.08 33.72
CA PRO A 131 -1.30 0.53 33.89
C PRO A 131 -2.15 0.15 32.67
N SER A 132 -3.38 -0.31 32.94
CA SER A 132 -4.38 -0.58 31.91
C SER A 132 -4.43 0.63 30.97
N ILE A 133 -4.29 0.41 29.66
CA ILE A 133 -4.16 1.47 28.64
C ILE A 133 -5.42 2.34 28.74
N GLY A 134 -5.27 3.48 29.41
CA GLY A 134 -6.40 4.11 30.06
C GLY A 134 -7.02 5.21 29.21
N VAL A 135 -8.31 5.05 28.90
CA VAL A 135 -9.40 6.04 28.64
C VAL A 135 -9.06 7.35 27.90
N TYR A 136 -7.98 8.05 28.20
CA TYR A 136 -7.52 9.26 27.52
C TYR A 136 -7.21 9.11 26.02
N GLU A 137 -6.93 7.90 25.52
CA GLU A 137 -6.84 7.69 24.06
C GLU A 137 -8.23 7.70 23.36
N GLN A 138 -9.32 7.47 24.11
CA GLN A 138 -10.63 7.10 23.56
C GLN A 138 -11.38 8.23 22.83
N GLU A 139 -10.99 9.50 23.02
CA GLU A 139 -11.68 10.63 22.39
C GLU A 139 -11.34 10.78 20.89
N LEU A 140 -10.17 10.28 20.47
CA LEU A 140 -9.75 10.19 19.06
C LEU A 140 -10.43 9.04 18.30
N ALA A 141 -10.93 8.02 18.98
CA ALA A 141 -11.62 6.87 18.38
C ALA A 141 -12.95 7.22 17.68
N ARG A 142 -13.43 8.47 17.82
CA ARG A 142 -14.67 8.95 17.17
C ARG A 142 -14.59 9.10 15.63
N GLN A 143 -13.45 8.80 15.00
CA GLN A 143 -13.28 8.82 13.53
C GLN A 143 -12.70 7.50 12.96
N ASP A 144 -12.68 6.41 13.75
CA ASP A 144 -12.33 5.08 13.25
C ASP A 144 -13.52 4.41 12.51
N THR A 145 -13.29 3.19 12.00
CA THR A 145 -14.29 2.37 11.30
C THR A 145 -15.48 1.99 12.21
N PHE A 146 -15.22 1.82 13.51
CA PHE A 146 -16.14 1.23 14.47
C PHE A 146 -17.16 2.26 14.94
N GLY A 147 -18.19 2.46 14.10
CA GLY A 147 -19.35 3.29 14.42
C GLY A 147 -20.04 3.86 13.19
N ILE A 148 -19.33 4.01 12.07
CA ILE A 148 -19.88 4.60 10.84
C ILE A 148 -20.99 3.67 10.30
N ALA A 149 -20.70 2.38 10.13
CA ALA A 149 -21.72 1.39 9.77
C ALA A 149 -22.93 1.40 10.73
N TYR A 150 -22.69 1.43 12.04
CA TYR A 150 -23.76 1.36 13.04
C TYR A 150 -24.68 2.58 13.02
N GLN A 151 -24.13 3.78 12.82
CA GLN A 151 -24.89 5.04 12.81
C GLN A 151 -25.70 5.24 11.51
N TYR A 152 -25.17 4.79 10.37
CA TYR A 152 -25.72 5.15 9.05
C TYR A 152 -26.31 3.99 8.23
N LEU A 153 -25.93 2.73 8.49
CA LEU A 153 -26.36 1.56 7.70
C LEU A 153 -27.41 0.70 8.40
N LEU A 154 -27.56 0.80 9.73
CA LEU A 154 -28.64 0.12 10.43
C LEU A 154 -30.00 0.72 10.02
N PRO A 155 -30.97 -0.11 9.58
CA PRO A 155 -32.25 0.39 9.11
C PRO A 155 -33.06 0.95 10.28
N GLN A 156 -33.11 2.27 10.41
CA GLN A 156 -34.16 2.92 11.20
C GLN A 156 -35.52 2.51 10.62
N ASN A 157 -36.45 2.09 11.50
CA ASN A 157 -37.73 1.50 11.12
C ASN A 157 -38.59 2.47 10.27
N TYR A 158 -38.47 2.39 8.95
CA TYR A 158 -39.17 3.26 8.00
C TYR A 158 -40.10 2.49 7.06
N SER A 159 -41.24 3.13 6.78
CA SER A 159 -42.41 2.54 6.15
C SER A 159 -42.43 2.65 4.63
N ILE A 160 -42.96 1.62 3.96
CA ILE A 160 -43.38 1.60 2.55
C ILE A 160 -42.26 1.96 1.55
N GLU A 161 -41.37 1.00 1.28
CA GLU A 161 -40.35 1.12 0.24
C GLU A 161 -40.91 1.00 -1.20
N THR A 162 -40.50 1.91 -2.08
CA THR A 162 -40.67 1.75 -3.53
C THR A 162 -39.74 0.68 -4.11
N ALA A 163 -40.06 0.16 -5.31
CA ALA A 163 -39.24 -0.86 -5.98
C ALA A 163 -37.79 -0.40 -6.29
N SER A 164 -37.56 0.91 -6.47
CA SER A 164 -36.20 1.46 -6.64
C SER A 164 -35.42 1.41 -5.33
N GLN A 165 -36.05 1.84 -4.22
CA GLN A 165 -35.47 1.74 -2.88
C GLN A 165 -35.14 0.30 -2.50
N LYS A 166 -36.01 -0.68 -2.80
CA LYS A 166 -35.74 -2.12 -2.60
C LYS A 166 -34.45 -2.59 -3.27
N LYS A 167 -34.12 -2.09 -4.46
CA LYS A 167 -32.87 -2.43 -5.16
C LYS A 167 -31.65 -1.76 -4.52
N ALA A 168 -31.77 -0.50 -4.09
CA ALA A 168 -30.72 0.21 -3.37
C ALA A 168 -30.45 -0.44 -2.00
N ASN A 169 -31.50 -0.71 -1.23
CA ASN A 169 -31.44 -1.32 0.10
C ASN A 169 -30.89 -2.76 0.04
N LYS A 170 -31.11 -3.51 -1.06
CA LYS A 170 -30.44 -4.80 -1.30
C LYS A 170 -28.92 -4.67 -1.52
N LYS A 171 -28.44 -3.60 -2.17
CA LYS A 171 -27.00 -3.31 -2.24
C LYS A 171 -26.46 -2.89 -0.88
N LEU A 172 -27.15 -1.97 -0.20
CA LEU A 172 -26.76 -1.43 1.11
C LEU A 172 -26.62 -2.52 2.17
N SER A 173 -27.58 -3.45 2.25
CA SER A 173 -27.53 -4.60 3.16
C SER A 173 -26.44 -5.62 2.79
N GLY A 174 -26.08 -5.74 1.52
CA GLY A 174 -24.89 -6.48 1.09
C GLY A 174 -23.60 -5.85 1.64
N PHE A 175 -23.40 -4.55 1.39
CA PHE A 175 -22.23 -3.82 1.89
C PHE A 175 -22.13 -3.83 3.42
N ALA A 176 -23.24 -3.55 4.12
CA ALA A 176 -23.28 -3.56 5.58
C ALA A 176 -22.95 -4.94 6.16
N LYS A 177 -23.39 -6.03 5.51
CA LYS A 177 -23.05 -7.40 5.91
C LYS A 177 -21.55 -7.70 5.72
N GLU A 178 -20.97 -7.39 4.55
CA GLU A 178 -19.56 -7.70 4.31
C GLU A 178 -18.61 -6.81 5.13
N SER A 179 -18.98 -5.54 5.39
CA SER A 179 -18.26 -4.71 6.37
C SER A 179 -18.33 -5.31 7.78
N ALA A 180 -19.53 -5.59 8.29
CA ALA A 180 -19.70 -6.12 9.64
C ALA A 180 -18.94 -7.46 9.83
N LEU A 181 -18.89 -8.29 8.79
CA LEU A 181 -18.09 -9.52 8.78
C LEU A 181 -16.59 -9.23 8.85
N LEU A 182 -16.07 -8.28 8.06
CA LEU A 182 -14.63 -7.93 8.09
C LEU A 182 -14.22 -7.28 9.42
N LEU A 183 -15.08 -6.41 9.99
CA LEU A 183 -14.89 -5.84 11.33
C LEU A 183 -14.92 -6.92 12.43
N GLN A 184 -15.84 -7.88 12.35
CA GLN A 184 -15.89 -9.02 13.28
C GLN A 184 -14.63 -9.90 13.17
N GLN A 185 -14.13 -10.13 11.96
CA GLN A 185 -12.89 -10.88 11.75
C GLN A 185 -11.68 -10.13 12.33
N PHE A 186 -11.56 -8.82 12.10
CA PHE A 186 -10.45 -8.03 12.63
C PHE A 186 -10.45 -7.99 14.17
N THR A 187 -11.60 -7.72 14.80
CA THR A 187 -11.74 -7.71 16.26
C THR A 187 -11.43 -9.08 16.88
N THR A 188 -11.96 -10.17 16.32
CA THR A 188 -11.66 -11.54 16.75
C THR A 188 -10.18 -11.88 16.63
N LEU A 189 -9.51 -11.40 15.56
CA LEU A 189 -8.10 -11.63 15.32
C LEU A 189 -7.20 -10.91 16.35
N VAL A 190 -7.55 -9.69 16.75
CA VAL A 190 -6.72 -8.83 17.62
C VAL A 190 -7.09 -8.87 19.11
N GLY A 191 -8.21 -9.50 19.49
CA GLY A 191 -8.57 -9.78 20.89
C GLY A 191 -9.86 -9.12 21.38
N GLY A 192 -10.39 -8.13 20.64
CA GLY A 192 -11.59 -7.38 21.00
C GLY A 192 -11.80 -6.14 20.12
N GLU A 193 -12.87 -5.38 20.38
CA GLU A 193 -13.10 -4.10 19.70
C GLU A 193 -12.19 -3.00 20.24
N GLU A 194 -11.97 -2.94 21.56
CA GLU A 194 -11.11 -1.92 22.18
C GLU A 194 -9.66 -2.07 21.71
N GLU A 195 -9.16 -3.32 21.63
CA GLU A 195 -7.86 -3.66 21.03
C GLU A 195 -7.77 -3.24 19.56
N ALA A 196 -8.83 -3.46 18.77
CA ALA A 196 -8.88 -3.10 17.35
C ALA A 196 -8.81 -1.58 17.14
N ARG A 197 -9.61 -0.81 17.87
CA ARG A 197 -9.58 0.65 17.86
C ARG A 197 -8.21 1.18 18.27
N ALA A 198 -7.67 0.69 19.38
CA ALA A 198 -6.35 1.08 19.87
C ALA A 198 -5.23 0.71 18.90
N ILE A 199 -5.33 -0.41 18.18
CA ILE A 199 -4.37 -0.81 17.14
C ILE A 199 -4.43 0.16 15.96
N LEU A 200 -5.61 0.51 15.46
CA LEU A 200 -5.77 1.47 14.35
C LEU A 200 -5.23 2.85 14.74
N GLN A 201 -5.60 3.36 15.91
CA GLN A 201 -5.14 4.64 16.45
C GLN A 201 -3.61 4.72 16.62
N ARG A 202 -2.95 3.61 17.00
CA ARG A 202 -1.49 3.55 17.20
C ARG A 202 -0.69 3.25 15.93
N SER A 203 -1.34 2.85 14.83
CA SER A 203 -0.69 2.51 13.57
C SER A 203 -0.95 3.49 12.43
N LEU A 204 -2.12 4.10 12.35
CA LEU A 204 -2.52 4.96 11.23
C LEU A 204 -2.41 6.44 11.62
N LEU A 205 -1.35 7.12 11.17
CA LEU A 205 -1.17 8.55 11.39
C LEU A 205 -1.41 9.32 10.10
N SER A 206 -2.42 10.20 10.08
CA SER A 206 -2.56 11.21 9.03
C SER A 206 -1.62 12.38 9.28
N GLN A 207 -0.90 12.82 8.24
CA GLN A 207 -0.28 14.14 8.25
C GLN A 207 -1.27 15.18 7.71
N ALA A 208 -1.90 15.92 8.63
CA ALA A 208 -2.73 17.08 8.29
C ALA A 208 -1.87 18.37 8.29
N PRO A 209 -2.27 19.43 7.57
CA PRO A 209 -1.51 20.69 7.54
C PRO A 209 -1.29 21.29 8.92
N SER A 210 -0.10 21.81 9.19
CA SER A 210 0.33 22.34 10.50
C SER A 210 -0.56 23.49 11.03
N SER A 211 -1.30 24.16 10.14
CA SER A 211 -2.26 25.23 10.44
C SER A 211 -3.69 24.75 10.77
N SER A 212 -3.99 23.45 10.57
CA SER A 212 -5.34 22.91 10.72
C SER A 212 -5.70 22.66 12.20
N GLN A 213 -6.53 23.55 12.78
CA GLN A 213 -7.15 23.29 14.08
C GLN A 213 -8.20 22.16 13.99
N ASN A 214 -8.94 22.11 12.88
CA ASN A 214 -9.81 20.99 12.56
C ASN A 214 -8.98 19.86 11.96
N LYS A 215 -8.55 18.92 12.81
CA LYS A 215 -8.05 17.60 12.38
C LYS A 215 -9.20 16.73 11.90
N GLU A 216 -9.69 17.04 10.70
CA GLU A 216 -10.49 16.11 9.92
C GLU A 216 -9.62 14.89 9.58
N GLY A 217 -10.12 13.68 9.78
CA GLY A 217 -9.31 12.47 9.60
C GLY A 217 -9.16 12.06 8.14
N ALA A 218 -7.97 11.55 7.79
CA ALA A 218 -7.61 11.02 6.46
C ALA A 218 -8.69 10.18 5.74
N PRO A 219 -9.51 9.33 6.41
CA PRO A 219 -10.61 8.64 5.75
C PRO A 219 -11.56 9.55 4.96
N ARG A 220 -11.70 10.84 5.29
CA ARG A 220 -12.54 11.81 4.56
C ARG A 220 -11.99 12.22 3.19
N ASN A 221 -10.68 12.42 3.08
CA ASN A 221 -10.05 12.76 1.79
C ASN A 221 -10.11 11.56 0.84
N LEU A 222 -9.82 10.36 1.36
CA LEU A 222 -9.99 9.11 0.62
C LEU A 222 -11.46 8.83 0.27
N ALA A 223 -12.42 9.13 1.16
CA ALA A 223 -13.85 9.06 0.89
C ALA A 223 -14.26 9.99 -0.27
N THR A 224 -13.76 11.22 -0.29
CA THR A 224 -14.05 12.19 -1.37
C THR A 224 -13.57 11.65 -2.73
N ARG A 225 -12.39 11.01 -2.80
CA ARG A 225 -11.91 10.29 -3.99
C ARG A 225 -12.80 9.10 -4.35
N LEU A 226 -13.17 8.26 -3.38
CA LEU A 226 -14.07 7.11 -3.57
C LEU A 226 -15.46 7.51 -4.09
N GLN A 227 -16.03 8.61 -3.60
CA GLN A 227 -17.30 9.16 -4.08
C GLN A 227 -17.21 9.57 -5.56
N HIS A 228 -16.14 10.23 -5.97
CA HIS A 228 -15.91 10.56 -7.39
C HIS A 228 -15.78 9.32 -8.28
N ILE A 229 -15.22 8.21 -7.77
CA ILE A 229 -15.10 6.94 -8.51
C ILE A 229 -16.45 6.21 -8.60
N LEU A 230 -17.28 6.23 -7.54
CA LEU A 230 -18.63 5.66 -7.55
C LEU A 230 -19.59 6.33 -8.55
N HIS A 231 -19.34 7.59 -8.91
CA HIS A 231 -20.11 8.28 -9.96
C HIS A 231 -19.65 7.91 -11.39
N GLN A 232 -18.58 7.12 -11.57
CA GLN A 232 -18.11 6.62 -12.86
C GLN A 232 -18.72 5.25 -13.16
N LYS A 233 -19.34 5.11 -14.35
CA LYS A 233 -20.14 3.91 -14.71
C LYS A 233 -19.39 2.58 -14.67
N ASP A 234 -18.11 2.61 -15.00
CA ASP A 234 -17.23 1.44 -15.10
C ASP A 234 -16.10 1.50 -14.06
N GLY A 235 -16.35 2.20 -12.94
CA GLY A 235 -15.37 2.52 -11.90
C GLY A 235 -14.58 1.30 -11.42
N ALA A 236 -13.30 1.29 -11.76
CA ALA A 236 -12.29 0.51 -11.07
C ALA A 236 -11.62 1.38 -10.02
N PHE A 237 -11.30 0.78 -8.87
CA PHE A 237 -10.45 1.36 -7.85
C PHE A 237 -9.11 0.62 -7.88
N GLN A 238 -8.06 1.32 -8.31
CA GLN A 238 -6.74 0.73 -8.51
C GLN A 238 -5.80 1.08 -7.36
N VAL A 239 -5.36 0.06 -6.62
CA VAL A 239 -4.26 0.17 -5.65
C VAL A 239 -2.99 -0.36 -6.31
N VAL A 240 -1.89 0.36 -6.15
CA VAL A 240 -0.55 -0.10 -6.52
C VAL A 240 0.33 -0.15 -5.28
N ILE A 241 1.02 -1.27 -5.07
CA ILE A 241 2.00 -1.43 -3.99
C ILE A 241 3.40 -1.36 -4.61
N LEU A 242 4.21 -0.42 -4.12
CA LEU A 242 5.62 -0.23 -4.46
C LEU A 242 6.46 -0.47 -3.21
N GLY A 243 7.57 -1.18 -3.31
CA GLY A 243 8.45 -1.39 -2.17
C GLY A 243 9.57 -2.39 -2.43
N SER A 244 10.34 -2.65 -1.38
CA SER A 244 11.46 -3.59 -1.39
C SER A 244 11.04 -4.99 -0.93
N THR A 245 11.98 -5.79 -0.42
CA THR A 245 11.86 -7.17 0.12
C THR A 245 10.59 -7.43 0.95
N ALA A 246 10.21 -6.50 1.82
CA ALA A 246 9.03 -6.61 2.67
C ALA A 246 7.69 -6.46 1.92
N ALA A 247 7.66 -5.70 0.84
CA ALA A 247 6.48 -5.49 0.00
C ALA A 247 6.36 -6.56 -1.10
N ALA A 248 7.49 -7.07 -1.57
CA ALA A 248 7.56 -8.18 -2.54
C ALA A 248 7.00 -9.51 -1.97
N GLY A 249 6.84 -9.63 -0.64
CA GLY A 249 6.38 -10.86 0.01
C GLY A 249 7.50 -11.86 0.29
N SER A 250 8.76 -11.40 0.40
CA SER A 250 9.89 -12.28 0.62
C SER A 250 9.80 -13.04 1.95
N GLY A 251 10.01 -14.35 1.90
CA GLY A 251 9.91 -15.25 3.05
C GLY A 251 8.52 -15.81 3.33
N VAL A 252 7.48 -15.44 2.56
CA VAL A 252 6.12 -15.97 2.71
C VAL A 252 5.54 -16.50 1.40
N LEU A 253 4.44 -17.26 1.47
CA LEU A 253 3.69 -17.64 0.27
C LEU A 253 2.98 -16.41 -0.32
N HIS A 254 2.72 -16.40 -1.64
CA HIS A 254 2.06 -15.28 -2.31
C HIS A 254 0.75 -14.87 -1.60
N ASN A 255 -0.12 -15.83 -1.30
CA ASN A 255 -1.40 -15.61 -0.60
C ASN A 255 -1.28 -15.19 0.88
N GLN A 256 -0.06 -15.17 1.43
CA GLN A 256 0.26 -14.68 2.78
C GLN A 256 0.89 -13.28 2.75
N SER A 257 1.21 -12.75 1.57
CA SER A 257 1.70 -11.37 1.42
C SER A 257 0.63 -10.36 1.83
N TYR A 258 1.06 -9.19 2.34
CA TYR A 258 0.09 -8.15 2.76
C TYR A 258 -0.72 -7.61 1.57
N ALA A 259 -0.18 -7.68 0.35
CA ALA A 259 -0.88 -7.37 -0.88
C ALA A 259 -2.08 -8.31 -1.13
N SER A 260 -1.88 -9.63 -0.99
CA SER A 260 -2.95 -10.62 -1.15
C SER A 260 -3.96 -10.57 0.02
N VAL A 261 -3.52 -10.30 1.24
CA VAL A 261 -4.44 -10.06 2.38
C VAL A 261 -5.33 -8.85 2.11
N LEU A 262 -4.75 -7.73 1.65
CA LEU A 262 -5.50 -6.53 1.27
C LEU A 262 -6.47 -6.78 0.10
N GLN A 263 -6.05 -7.53 -0.92
CA GLN A 263 -6.94 -7.94 -2.03
C GLN A 263 -8.14 -8.72 -1.50
N ASN A 264 -7.88 -9.81 -0.77
CA ASN A 264 -8.90 -10.76 -0.31
C ASN A 264 -9.90 -10.13 0.67
N ASN A 265 -9.44 -9.25 1.56
CA ASN A 265 -10.28 -8.56 2.53
C ASN A 265 -11.23 -7.56 1.88
N MET A 266 -10.75 -6.77 0.93
CA MET A 266 -11.50 -5.64 0.37
C MET A 266 -12.32 -5.99 -0.87
N GLU A 267 -11.95 -7.04 -1.60
CA GLU A 267 -12.66 -7.43 -2.83
C GLU A 267 -14.18 -7.65 -2.64
N PRO A 268 -14.66 -8.43 -1.65
CA PRO A 268 -16.11 -8.62 -1.45
C PRO A 268 -16.84 -7.31 -1.13
N ILE A 269 -16.18 -6.41 -0.40
CA ILE A 269 -16.73 -5.13 0.05
C ILE A 269 -16.88 -4.17 -1.13
N PHE A 270 -15.84 -3.99 -1.95
CA PHE A 270 -15.91 -3.17 -3.15
C PHE A 270 -16.87 -3.76 -4.20
N GLN A 271 -16.90 -5.08 -4.37
CA GLN A 271 -17.87 -5.74 -5.26
C GLN A 271 -19.32 -5.52 -4.80
N SER A 272 -19.60 -5.48 -3.49
CA SER A 272 -20.96 -5.29 -2.96
C SER A 272 -21.59 -3.93 -3.33
N VAL A 273 -20.79 -2.86 -3.33
CA VAL A 273 -21.21 -1.54 -3.82
C VAL A 273 -21.18 -1.47 -5.35
N GLY A 274 -20.39 -2.32 -6.00
CA GLY A 274 -20.30 -2.47 -7.46
C GLY A 274 -19.11 -1.76 -8.10
N ILE A 275 -18.04 -1.53 -7.33
CA ILE A 275 -16.75 -1.03 -7.83
C ILE A 275 -15.89 -2.24 -8.19
N ARG A 276 -15.13 -2.18 -9.29
CA ARG A 276 -14.12 -3.21 -9.62
C ARG A 276 -12.85 -2.95 -8.81
N TRP A 277 -12.46 -3.87 -7.95
CA TRP A 277 -11.31 -3.72 -7.07
C TRP A 277 -10.08 -4.44 -7.63
N ASN A 278 -8.91 -3.80 -7.59
CA ASN A 278 -7.65 -4.39 -8.04
C ASN A 278 -6.45 -3.90 -7.23
N VAL A 279 -5.70 -4.82 -6.63
CA VAL A 279 -4.39 -4.57 -6.00
C VAL A 279 -3.28 -5.12 -6.91
N THR A 280 -2.49 -4.23 -7.50
CA THR A 280 -1.29 -4.64 -8.26
C THR A 280 -0.05 -4.46 -7.39
N ASN A 281 0.64 -5.56 -7.07
CA ASN A 281 1.94 -5.49 -6.41
C ASN A 281 3.07 -5.38 -7.45
N LEU A 282 3.83 -4.29 -7.39
CA LEU A 282 5.00 -4.02 -8.23
C LEU A 282 6.29 -3.87 -7.39
N ALA A 283 6.25 -4.29 -6.12
CA ALA A 283 7.43 -4.36 -5.27
C ALA A 283 8.42 -5.43 -5.78
N ILE A 284 9.71 -5.18 -5.55
CA ILE A 284 10.81 -6.02 -6.04
C ILE A 284 11.77 -6.30 -4.88
N GLU A 285 12.15 -7.55 -4.69
CA GLU A 285 13.07 -7.95 -3.61
C GLU A 285 14.45 -7.31 -3.77
N ASP A 286 15.02 -6.87 -2.63
CA ASP A 286 16.34 -6.25 -2.47
C ASP A 286 16.60 -5.00 -3.35
N THR A 287 15.55 -4.35 -3.86
CA THR A 287 15.68 -3.06 -4.57
C THR A 287 15.60 -1.86 -3.63
N ALA A 288 16.35 -0.83 -3.99
CA ALA A 288 16.10 0.53 -3.55
C ALA A 288 14.97 1.17 -4.39
N GLU A 289 14.58 2.39 -4.04
CA GLU A 289 13.46 3.13 -4.64
C GLU A 289 13.69 3.51 -6.11
N PHE A 290 14.94 3.78 -6.50
CA PHE A 290 15.31 4.41 -7.78
C PHE A 290 14.91 3.64 -9.06
N PRO A 291 15.12 2.31 -9.21
CA PRO A 291 14.65 1.57 -10.39
C PRO A 291 13.14 1.67 -10.58
N THR A 292 12.38 1.65 -9.49
CA THR A 292 10.93 1.76 -9.52
C THR A 292 10.46 3.18 -9.86
N ILE A 293 11.17 4.22 -9.41
CA ILE A 293 10.95 5.60 -9.87
C ILE A 293 11.15 5.69 -11.40
N TRP A 294 12.24 5.12 -11.94
CA TRP A 294 12.52 5.15 -13.37
C TRP A 294 11.40 4.46 -14.17
N CYS A 295 10.98 3.26 -13.74
CA CYS A 295 9.91 2.52 -14.39
C CYS A 295 8.49 3.05 -14.10
N LEU A 296 8.34 4.07 -13.26
CA LEU A 296 7.03 4.51 -12.74
C LEU A 296 6.08 4.96 -13.86
N ASP A 297 6.53 5.78 -14.82
CA ASP A 297 5.68 6.21 -15.94
C ASP A 297 5.29 5.02 -16.85
N HIS A 298 6.17 4.03 -17.02
CA HIS A 298 5.82 2.82 -17.76
C HIS A 298 4.74 2.01 -17.03
N PHE A 299 4.86 1.81 -15.71
CA PHE A 299 3.83 1.13 -14.93
C PHE A 299 2.51 1.92 -14.89
N ILE A 300 2.56 3.24 -14.71
CA ILE A 300 1.39 4.13 -14.63
C ILE A 300 0.68 4.33 -15.98
N SER A 301 1.38 4.15 -17.11
CA SER A 301 0.80 4.22 -18.47
C SER A 301 0.34 2.87 -19.05
N THR A 302 0.92 1.75 -18.60
CA THR A 302 0.47 0.40 -18.99
C THR A 302 -0.69 -0.12 -18.13
N ILE A 303 -0.69 0.22 -16.83
CA ILE A 303 -1.81 -0.01 -15.91
C ILE A 303 -2.75 1.22 -16.00
N GLN A 304 -3.99 1.11 -15.53
CA GLN A 304 -4.79 2.30 -15.24
C GLN A 304 -4.09 3.14 -14.17
N PHE A 305 -3.93 4.45 -14.39
CA PHE A 305 -3.37 5.39 -13.42
C PHE A 305 -4.00 5.17 -12.02
N PRO A 306 -3.19 4.95 -10.96
CA PRO A 306 -3.68 4.45 -9.68
C PRO A 306 -4.53 5.46 -8.91
N ASP A 307 -5.41 4.94 -8.05
CA ASP A 307 -6.17 5.72 -7.07
C ASP A 307 -5.43 5.84 -5.74
N VAL A 308 -4.71 4.78 -5.36
CA VAL A 308 -3.86 4.71 -4.17
C VAL A 308 -2.50 4.14 -4.56
N ILE A 309 -1.43 4.77 -4.07
CA ILE A 309 -0.10 4.15 -4.06
C ILE A 309 0.28 3.87 -2.60
N ILE A 310 0.57 2.60 -2.31
CA ILE A 310 1.18 2.16 -1.06
C ILE A 310 2.69 2.07 -1.31
N TRP A 311 3.48 2.68 -0.44
CA TRP A 311 4.92 2.80 -0.54
C TRP A 311 5.59 2.12 0.67
N ASP A 312 6.55 1.22 0.42
CA ASP A 312 7.29 0.47 1.45
C ASP A 312 8.75 0.25 1.01
N TYR A 313 9.52 1.35 0.94
CA TYR A 313 10.97 1.34 0.82
C TYR A 313 11.67 1.79 2.12
N GLY A 314 10.95 1.92 3.23
CA GLY A 314 11.38 2.76 4.36
C GLY A 314 12.55 2.24 5.19
N TYR A 315 13.03 1.00 4.94
CA TYR A 315 14.32 0.51 5.44
C TYR A 315 15.51 0.91 4.55
N THR A 316 15.26 1.16 3.26
CA THR A 316 16.27 1.39 2.19
C THR A 316 16.29 2.81 1.60
N SER A 317 15.25 3.60 1.86
CA SER A 317 15.01 4.93 1.27
C SER A 317 15.56 6.06 2.13
N THR A 318 16.02 7.13 1.50
CA THR A 318 16.44 8.39 2.15
C THR A 318 15.38 9.48 1.97
N ALA A 319 15.57 10.63 2.62
CA ALA A 319 14.75 11.81 2.33
C ALA A 319 14.85 12.22 0.85
N ASP A 320 16.06 12.20 0.28
CA ASP A 320 16.28 12.59 -1.13
C ASP A 320 15.61 11.63 -2.12
N SER A 321 15.64 10.32 -1.86
CA SER A 321 14.99 9.33 -2.74
C SER A 321 13.47 9.37 -2.64
N LEU A 322 12.93 9.58 -1.43
CA LEU A 322 11.51 9.86 -1.23
C LEU A 322 11.08 11.15 -1.95
N GLU A 323 11.88 12.23 -1.88
CA GLU A 323 11.55 13.45 -2.61
C GLU A 323 11.54 13.23 -4.13
N ALA A 324 12.53 12.49 -4.65
CA ALA A 324 12.56 12.12 -6.06
C ALA A 324 11.31 11.31 -6.46
N PHE A 325 10.84 10.39 -5.63
CA PHE A 325 9.58 9.68 -5.86
C PHE A 325 8.37 10.63 -5.86
N LEU A 326 8.22 11.49 -4.85
CA LEU A 326 7.11 12.44 -4.75
C LEU A 326 7.03 13.35 -5.98
N ARG A 327 8.17 13.92 -6.41
CA ARG A 327 8.28 14.74 -7.62
C ARG A 327 7.87 13.97 -8.88
N ASN A 328 8.26 12.71 -9.02
CA ASN A 328 7.88 11.87 -10.16
C ASN A 328 6.39 11.49 -10.16
N VAL A 329 5.78 11.22 -9.00
CA VAL A 329 4.33 10.98 -8.90
C VAL A 329 3.54 12.23 -9.27
N VAL A 330 3.96 13.41 -8.82
CA VAL A 330 3.34 14.71 -9.17
C VAL A 330 3.50 15.01 -10.67
N ALA A 331 4.69 14.77 -11.23
CA ALA A 331 4.94 14.93 -12.66
C ALA A 331 4.07 13.99 -13.51
N ALA A 332 3.98 12.70 -13.15
CA ALA A 332 3.13 11.74 -13.84
C ALA A 332 1.63 12.08 -13.73
N ALA A 333 1.15 12.49 -12.55
CA ALA A 333 -0.23 12.94 -12.38
C ALA A 333 -0.56 14.13 -13.30
N THR A 334 0.36 15.10 -13.38
CA THR A 334 0.23 16.28 -14.25
C THR A 334 0.26 15.90 -15.73
N GLN A 335 1.23 15.09 -16.16
CA GLN A 335 1.43 14.62 -17.54
C GLN A 335 0.20 13.86 -18.07
N HIS A 336 -0.38 12.97 -17.24
CA HIS A 336 -1.56 12.17 -17.62
C HIS A 336 -2.90 12.89 -17.37
N ASN A 337 -2.87 14.15 -16.89
CA ASN A 337 -4.03 14.93 -16.48
C ASN A 337 -4.96 14.17 -15.52
N ARG A 338 -4.37 13.63 -14.44
CA ARG A 338 -5.05 12.82 -13.41
C ARG A 338 -4.89 13.46 -12.02
N PRO A 339 -5.88 13.31 -11.13
CA PRO A 339 -5.73 13.74 -9.74
C PRO A 339 -4.68 12.87 -9.04
N LEU A 340 -3.76 13.51 -8.30
CA LEU A 340 -2.66 12.86 -7.58
C LEU A 340 -3.15 11.69 -6.72
N PRO A 341 -2.56 10.48 -6.84
CA PRO A 341 -3.04 9.31 -6.10
C PRO A 341 -2.92 9.51 -4.59
N PHE A 342 -3.82 8.90 -3.83
CA PHE A 342 -3.73 8.92 -2.38
C PHE A 342 -2.49 8.13 -1.93
N LEU A 343 -1.62 8.71 -1.12
CA LEU A 343 -0.35 8.11 -0.75
C LEU A 343 -0.39 7.53 0.67
N ILE A 344 -0.06 6.25 0.77
CA ILE A 344 0.06 5.54 2.05
C ILE A 344 1.50 5.05 2.18
N PHE A 345 2.21 5.52 3.18
CA PHE A 345 3.60 5.15 3.45
C PHE A 345 3.64 4.16 4.60
N ARG A 346 4.21 2.97 4.39
CA ARG A 346 4.59 2.12 5.53
C ARG A 346 5.84 2.69 6.17
N ASP A 347 5.78 2.94 7.47
CA ASP A 347 6.93 3.36 8.24
C ASP A 347 7.57 2.18 8.98
N ASN A 348 8.75 1.81 8.52
CA ASN A 348 9.67 0.83 9.07
C ASN A 348 11.09 1.43 9.24
N LYS A 349 11.17 2.73 9.59
CA LYS A 349 12.43 3.45 9.85
C LYS A 349 13.38 2.71 10.79
N HIS A 350 14.66 2.72 10.43
CA HIS A 350 15.72 2.29 11.34
C HIS A 350 15.95 3.36 12.43
N PRO A 351 15.79 3.04 13.73
CA PRO A 351 15.65 4.03 14.81
C PRO A 351 16.95 4.77 15.21
N THR A 352 18.03 4.62 14.44
CA THR A 352 19.35 5.21 14.72
C THR A 352 19.74 6.33 13.77
N TYR A 353 18.92 6.66 12.77
CA TYR A 353 19.20 7.69 11.78
C TYR A 353 18.36 8.95 12.01
N ASN A 354 18.93 10.10 11.68
CA ASN A 354 18.23 11.39 11.67
C ASN A 354 17.30 11.45 10.43
N ASP A 355 16.24 10.66 10.45
CA ASP A 355 15.36 10.45 9.30
C ASP A 355 14.43 11.65 9.09
N GLN A 356 14.65 12.38 8.00
CA GLN A 356 13.93 13.61 7.69
C GLN A 356 12.63 13.37 6.89
N ARG A 357 12.24 12.12 6.61
CA ARG A 357 11.10 11.82 5.73
C ARG A 357 9.75 12.29 6.28
N ASP A 358 9.55 12.31 7.61
CA ASP A 358 8.33 12.86 8.18
C ASP A 358 8.23 14.38 7.98
N SER A 359 9.34 15.08 8.21
CA SER A 359 9.45 16.53 7.98
C SER A 359 9.30 16.87 6.49
N LEU A 360 9.83 16.04 5.60
CA LEU A 360 9.67 16.17 4.16
C LEU A 360 8.21 16.00 3.73
N LEU A 361 7.55 14.92 4.17
CA LEU A 361 6.13 14.67 3.87
C LEU A 361 5.25 15.80 4.45
N GLN A 362 5.50 16.25 5.68
CA GLN A 362 4.79 17.38 6.29
C GLN A 362 5.04 18.67 5.51
N THR A 363 6.25 18.89 4.99
CA THR A 363 6.55 20.04 4.11
C THR A 363 5.69 19.97 2.84
N TYR A 364 5.56 18.81 2.22
CA TYR A 364 4.70 18.61 1.04
C TYR A 364 3.20 18.75 1.35
N VAL A 365 2.75 18.42 2.56
CA VAL A 365 1.39 18.66 3.05
C VAL A 365 1.13 20.14 3.30
N ASP A 366 2.04 20.84 3.99
CA ASP A 366 1.90 22.27 4.33
C ASP A 366 1.94 23.17 3.08
N HIS A 367 2.59 22.71 2.00
CA HIS A 367 2.54 23.34 0.67
C HIS A 367 1.32 22.91 -0.18
N ASN A 368 0.40 22.10 0.35
CA ASN A 368 -0.77 21.54 -0.33
C ASN A 368 -0.44 20.71 -1.59
N VAL A 369 0.76 20.11 -1.64
CA VAL A 369 1.17 19.19 -2.72
C VAL A 369 0.65 17.78 -2.44
N LEU A 370 0.61 17.36 -1.17
CA LEU A 370 0.02 16.10 -0.73
C LEU A 370 -1.26 16.32 0.07
N MET A 371 -2.32 15.61 -0.31
CA MET A 371 -3.60 15.60 0.40
C MET A 371 -3.61 14.49 1.46
N GLU A 372 -3.21 14.84 2.69
CA GLU A 372 -3.24 13.98 3.89
C GLU A 372 -2.69 12.55 3.69
N PRO A 373 -1.37 12.40 3.45
CA PRO A 373 -0.75 11.09 3.37
C PRO A 373 -0.82 10.36 4.72
N VAL A 374 -0.96 9.04 4.66
CA VAL A 374 -1.12 8.18 5.83
C VAL A 374 0.16 7.38 6.08
N LEU A 375 0.70 7.48 7.29
CA LEU A 375 1.79 6.65 7.78
C LEU A 375 1.22 5.40 8.45
N VAL A 376 1.77 4.22 8.13
CA VAL A 376 1.36 2.91 8.68
C VAL A 376 2.49 2.30 9.51
N HIS A 377 2.33 2.36 10.83
CA HIS A 377 3.29 1.88 11.84
C HIS A 377 2.80 0.57 12.48
N ALA A 378 2.88 -0.56 11.78
CA ALA A 378 2.44 -1.86 12.29
C ALA A 378 3.15 -2.24 13.62
N ASP A 379 4.45 -1.96 13.71
CA ASP A 379 5.28 -2.31 14.88
C ASP A 379 4.94 -1.46 16.12
N ARG A 380 4.46 -0.22 15.91
CA ARG A 380 3.98 0.67 16.99
C ARG A 380 2.64 0.18 17.57
N ALA A 381 1.76 -0.36 16.74
CA ALA A 381 0.55 -1.02 17.20
C ALA A 381 0.84 -2.37 17.91
N ALA A 382 1.90 -3.08 17.50
CA ALA A 382 2.32 -4.33 18.12
C ALA A 382 3.07 -4.17 19.46
N ALA A 383 3.72 -3.01 19.69
CA ALA A 383 4.66 -2.78 20.79
C ALA A 383 4.17 -3.18 22.20
N PRO A 384 2.90 -2.98 22.62
CA PRO A 384 2.42 -3.46 23.92
C PRO A 384 2.32 -4.98 24.03
N TYR A 385 1.88 -5.66 22.96
CA TYR A 385 1.73 -7.12 22.92
C TYR A 385 3.09 -7.82 23.04
N PHE A 386 4.18 -7.19 22.59
CA PHE A 386 5.55 -7.66 22.84
C PHE A 386 5.94 -7.75 24.33
N ARG A 387 5.15 -7.22 25.26
CA ARG A 387 5.38 -7.38 26.72
C ARG A 387 4.54 -8.51 27.34
N MET A 388 3.61 -9.09 26.60
CA MET A 388 2.72 -10.16 27.07
C MET A 388 3.39 -11.55 26.98
N ASN A 389 2.91 -12.47 27.81
CA ASN A 389 3.27 -13.89 27.71
C ASN A 389 2.64 -14.50 26.44
N ARG A 390 3.31 -15.48 25.81
CA ARG A 390 2.91 -16.09 24.53
C ARG A 390 1.50 -16.66 24.54
N GLU A 391 1.10 -17.26 25.66
CA GLU A 391 -0.23 -17.86 25.88
C GLU A 391 -1.37 -16.84 25.86
N HIS A 392 -1.06 -15.56 26.08
CA HIS A 392 -2.01 -14.45 26.17
C HIS A 392 -1.91 -13.51 24.94
N LEU A 393 -1.14 -13.88 23.91
CA LEU A 393 -1.08 -13.12 22.66
C LEU A 393 -2.35 -13.36 21.84
N PRO A 394 -3.07 -12.31 21.40
CA PRO A 394 -4.12 -12.44 20.40
C PRO A 394 -3.60 -13.10 19.13
N VAL A 395 -4.48 -13.77 18.37
CA VAL A 395 -4.11 -14.58 17.19
C VAL A 395 -3.30 -13.76 16.17
N ALA A 396 -3.62 -12.47 16.00
CA ALA A 396 -2.85 -11.49 15.24
C ALA A 396 -1.34 -11.52 15.55
N PHE A 397 -0.96 -11.62 16.83
CA PHE A 397 0.39 -11.42 17.34
C PHE A 397 1.15 -12.72 17.64
N GLN A 398 0.46 -13.86 17.57
CA GLN A 398 1.09 -15.17 17.69
C GLN A 398 2.11 -15.37 16.57
N GLY A 399 3.27 -15.92 16.90
CA GLY A 399 4.34 -16.15 15.93
C GLY A 399 5.17 -14.93 15.49
N TRP A 400 4.85 -13.69 15.86
CA TRP A 400 5.67 -12.51 15.48
C TRP A 400 7.15 -12.63 15.93
N ARG A 401 7.38 -13.31 17.06
CA ARG A 401 8.70 -13.60 17.64
C ARG A 401 9.27 -14.98 17.28
N SER A 402 8.64 -15.71 16.37
CA SER A 402 9.10 -17.06 15.98
C SER A 402 10.41 -17.00 15.18
N HIS A 403 10.57 -15.93 14.40
CA HIS A 403 11.78 -15.63 13.65
C HIS A 403 12.40 -14.40 14.30
N ALA A 404 13.51 -14.61 15.02
CA ALA A 404 14.43 -13.52 15.33
C ALA A 404 15.21 -13.23 14.05
N THR A 405 14.61 -12.44 13.15
CA THR A 405 15.31 -11.87 12.00
C THR A 405 16.57 -11.16 12.50
N LEU A 406 17.69 -11.38 11.81
CA LEU A 406 18.95 -10.75 12.19
C LEU A 406 18.79 -9.22 12.13
N PRO A 407 19.49 -8.44 12.97
CA PRO A 407 19.42 -6.98 12.91
C PRO A 407 19.70 -6.46 11.50
N GLY A 408 18.66 -5.98 10.83
CA GLY A 408 18.69 -5.48 9.45
C GLY A 408 18.17 -6.43 8.35
N ASP A 409 17.67 -7.62 8.70
CA ASP A 409 16.85 -8.42 7.78
C ASP A 409 15.43 -7.83 7.70
N ALA A 410 15.07 -7.31 6.52
CA ALA A 410 13.82 -6.61 6.26
C ALA A 410 12.62 -7.55 6.00
N ARG A 411 12.82 -8.88 6.01
CA ARG A 411 11.74 -9.86 5.79
C ARG A 411 10.72 -9.86 6.92
N LEU A 412 9.46 -10.05 6.57
CA LEU A 412 8.35 -10.08 7.52
C LEU A 412 7.83 -11.50 7.70
N THR A 413 7.53 -11.90 8.93
CA THR A 413 6.79 -13.15 9.19
C THR A 413 5.36 -13.04 8.65
N VAL A 414 4.72 -14.16 8.30
CA VAL A 414 3.29 -14.21 7.88
C VAL A 414 2.35 -13.37 8.78
N PRO A 415 2.42 -13.41 10.12
CA PRO A 415 1.60 -12.55 10.98
C PRO A 415 1.82 -11.02 10.82
N HIS A 416 3.06 -10.57 10.58
CA HIS A 416 3.37 -9.16 10.32
C HIS A 416 2.76 -8.70 8.97
N HIS A 417 2.89 -9.52 7.92
CA HIS A 417 2.20 -9.26 6.64
C HIS A 417 0.68 -9.22 6.81
N GLY A 418 0.11 -10.18 7.55
CA GLY A 418 -1.30 -10.20 7.89
C GLY A 418 -1.75 -8.88 8.49
N MET A 419 -1.09 -8.42 9.57
CA MET A 419 -1.42 -7.17 10.24
C MET A 419 -1.34 -5.95 9.30
N ILE A 420 -0.30 -5.81 8.48
CA ILE A 420 -0.20 -4.69 7.51
C ILE A 420 -1.39 -4.71 6.55
N GLY A 421 -1.75 -5.89 6.02
CA GLY A 421 -2.92 -6.05 5.15
C GLY A 421 -4.23 -5.67 5.85
N TRP A 422 -4.41 -6.08 7.10
CA TRP A 422 -5.58 -5.72 7.93
C TRP A 422 -5.66 -4.22 8.22
N LEU A 423 -4.57 -3.58 8.62
CA LEU A 423 -4.52 -2.13 8.89
C LEU A 423 -4.89 -1.30 7.66
N LEU A 424 -4.36 -1.67 6.49
CA LEU A 424 -4.70 -1.07 5.21
C LEU A 424 -6.19 -1.32 4.87
N SER A 425 -6.68 -2.55 5.08
CA SER A 425 -8.09 -2.90 4.83
C SER A 425 -9.05 -2.04 5.66
N MET A 426 -8.79 -1.92 6.96
CA MET A 426 -9.61 -1.11 7.88
C MET A 426 -9.61 0.38 7.53
N HIS A 427 -8.46 0.92 7.09
CA HIS A 427 -8.38 2.32 6.65
C HIS A 427 -9.23 2.58 5.39
N LEU A 428 -9.13 1.70 4.38
CA LEU A 428 -9.94 1.80 3.17
C LEU A 428 -11.43 1.58 3.44
N LEU A 429 -11.76 0.68 4.39
CA LEU A 429 -13.13 0.46 4.85
C LEU A 429 -13.73 1.72 5.48
N SER A 430 -13.01 2.39 6.41
CA SER A 430 -13.48 3.64 7.03
C SER A 430 -13.87 4.69 5.97
N ALA A 431 -13.04 4.84 4.94
CA ALA A 431 -13.31 5.78 3.86
C ALA A 431 -14.52 5.36 3.02
N LEU A 432 -14.67 4.08 2.69
CA LEU A 432 -15.81 3.59 1.90
C LEU A 432 -17.13 3.67 2.68
N GLU A 433 -17.11 3.44 4.00
CA GLU A 433 -18.28 3.63 4.86
C GLU A 433 -18.72 5.09 4.94
N LEU A 434 -17.79 6.06 5.05
CA LEU A 434 -18.11 7.48 4.97
C LEU A 434 -18.78 7.85 3.65
N VAL A 435 -18.39 7.23 2.53
CA VAL A 435 -19.05 7.44 1.24
C VAL A 435 -20.46 6.86 1.23
N VAL A 436 -20.64 5.60 1.65
CA VAL A 436 -21.98 4.99 1.65
C VAL A 436 -22.94 5.68 2.63
N ALA A 437 -22.42 6.23 3.73
CA ALA A 437 -23.14 7.11 4.66
C ALA A 437 -23.48 8.49 4.07
N SER A 438 -22.71 8.99 3.09
CA SER A 438 -22.91 10.32 2.50
C SER A 438 -24.22 10.40 1.71
N PRO A 439 -25.16 11.31 2.06
CA PRO A 439 -26.43 11.46 1.35
C PRO A 439 -26.29 11.86 -0.13
N GLN A 440 -25.11 12.34 -0.53
CA GLN A 440 -24.84 12.82 -1.90
C GLN A 440 -24.64 11.68 -2.91
N THR A 441 -24.31 10.46 -2.47
CA THR A 441 -24.02 9.33 -3.38
C THR A 441 -25.21 8.88 -4.21
N GLY A 442 -26.44 9.15 -3.76
CA GLY A 442 -27.66 8.57 -4.34
C GLY A 442 -27.81 7.06 -4.11
N ILE A 443 -26.90 6.43 -3.35
CA ILE A 443 -27.05 5.05 -2.87
C ILE A 443 -28.12 5.02 -1.78
N LEU A 444 -28.09 5.99 -0.87
CA LEU A 444 -29.18 6.28 0.05
C LEU A 444 -30.22 7.18 -0.65
N PRO A 445 -31.53 6.86 -0.56
CA PRO A 445 -32.58 7.75 -1.06
C PRO A 445 -32.64 9.02 -0.19
N ALA A 446 -32.50 10.20 -0.82
CA ALA A 446 -32.51 11.48 -0.12
C ALA A 446 -33.76 11.64 0.77
N SER A 447 -33.58 11.62 2.10
CA SER A 447 -34.72 11.62 3.02
C SER A 447 -35.34 13.01 3.09
N LYS A 448 -36.65 13.11 2.80
CA LYS A 448 -37.37 14.38 2.73
C LYS A 448 -37.60 15.07 4.09
N HIS A 449 -37.09 14.50 5.19
CA HIS A 449 -37.39 14.94 6.56
C HIS A 449 -36.26 15.73 7.25
N SER A 450 -35.05 15.78 6.70
CA SER A 450 -33.91 16.50 7.34
C SER A 450 -33.83 18.00 6.98
N SER A 451 -34.94 18.73 7.09
CA SER A 451 -34.94 20.20 6.93
C SER A 451 -34.25 20.94 8.09
N HIS A 452 -34.16 20.32 9.27
CA HIS A 452 -33.58 20.95 10.48
C HIS A 452 -32.05 20.84 10.58
N CYS A 453 -31.43 19.74 10.13
CA CYS A 453 -29.98 19.54 10.32
C CYS A 453 -29.11 20.33 9.31
N SER A 454 -29.68 20.76 8.18
CA SER A 454 -28.93 21.37 7.07
C SER A 454 -28.30 22.75 7.41
N LYS A 455 -28.84 23.47 8.40
CA LYS A 455 -28.41 24.85 8.72
C LYS A 455 -26.98 24.98 9.26
N LEU A 456 -26.35 23.90 9.72
CA LEU A 456 -24.95 23.90 10.16
C LEU A 456 -23.94 23.66 9.02
N ALA A 457 -24.34 22.95 7.95
CA ALA A 457 -23.43 22.56 6.88
C ALA A 457 -23.13 23.70 5.88
N THR A 458 -24.14 24.50 5.52
CA THR A 458 -23.99 25.56 4.52
C THR A 458 -23.16 26.76 4.95
N SER A 459 -22.78 26.87 6.24
CA SER A 459 -21.98 27.99 6.75
C SER A 459 -20.48 27.90 6.42
N LEU A 460 -19.99 26.75 5.92
CA LEU A 460 -18.55 26.48 5.74
C LEU A 460 -18.08 26.56 4.27
N CYS A 461 -18.99 26.57 3.29
CA CYS A 461 -18.63 26.52 1.86
C CYS A 461 -18.50 27.90 1.17
N HIS A 462 -18.33 28.99 1.94
CA HIS A 462 -18.23 30.36 1.41
C HIS A 462 -17.03 31.13 2.02
N SER A 463 -15.82 30.63 1.78
CA SER A 463 -14.57 31.33 2.08
C SER A 463 -13.71 31.57 0.83
N LYS A 464 -14.13 32.57 0.04
CA LYS A 464 -13.39 33.38 -0.96
C LYS A 464 -12.20 32.76 -1.70
N ASP A 465 -12.30 32.77 -3.03
CA ASP A 465 -11.14 32.73 -3.93
C ASP A 465 -10.15 33.87 -3.64
N HIS A 466 -8.88 33.52 -3.40
CA HIS A 466 -7.75 34.43 -3.55
C HIS A 466 -6.69 33.77 -4.45
N SER A 467 -6.87 33.95 -5.76
CA SER A 467 -5.96 33.47 -6.79
C SER A 467 -4.64 34.26 -6.81
N THR A 468 -3.69 33.93 -5.92
CA THR A 468 -2.29 34.31 -6.09
C THR A 468 -1.65 33.46 -7.19
N LYS A 469 -1.35 34.07 -8.34
CA LYS A 469 -0.40 33.46 -9.28
C LYS A 469 0.97 33.37 -8.61
N LEU A 470 1.58 32.19 -8.63
CA LEU A 470 3.03 32.09 -8.68
C LEU A 470 3.42 31.98 -10.15
N ASP A 471 4.33 32.83 -10.60
CA ASP A 471 5.14 32.58 -11.78
C ASP A 471 6.34 31.72 -11.35
N VAL A 472 6.72 30.74 -12.17
CA VAL A 472 7.83 29.77 -11.96
C VAL A 472 8.59 29.62 -13.27
#